data_AF-A0A7S1TYX6-F1
#
_entry.id   AF-A0A7S1TYX6-F1
#
_cell.length_a   1.000
_cell.length_b   1.000
_cell.length_c   1.000
_cell.angle_alpha   90.00
_cell.angle_beta   90.00
_cell.angle_gamma   90.00
#
_symmetry.space_group_name_H-M   'P 1'
#
loop_
_entity.id
_entity.type
_entity.pdbx_description
1 polymer ?
#
loop_
_entity_poly.entity_id
_entity_poly.type
_entity_poly.pdbx_seq_one_letter_code
_entity_poly.pdbx_strand_id
1 'polypeptide(L)'
;MSAFRRCAAALEKAEASAANWPEDLEIGAYDEVRNAHADLVEEAARFRARLAEVDPVTNEPRYGPNMKAKVEDWIARYEQLGDALDTHAAAADARRAEAAVLDAEASAAAAAAAEAQCAEAEAAHRARLAQTEEELARSRFGAQKFRDEDTPEPGADDAETRAALSAEAAAAKEERLAAEAAAAAEAEKRRTEREAARRAWQANAGSGVDAFKSHLADFAAAARADGGIAAPLRALHVVISNASRRPEAEAYKVLRCRNANFHRDLGQHDAARCCLAAVGYRLMVRREDPVEGVEEEPDEAELEAFQMAEPNPEADLDKWAAWYDALSGALSALEELMAAEGVKPAPEAA
;
A
#
# COMPACT_ATOMS: atom_id res chain seq x y z
N MET A 1 -8.09 36.86 -17.77
CA MET A 1 -9.00 36.08 -18.63
C MET A 1 -8.85 34.57 -18.48
N SER A 2 -7.69 34.00 -18.13
CA SER A 2 -7.53 32.55 -17.95
C SER A 2 -8.44 31.96 -16.86
N ALA A 3 -8.57 32.66 -15.72
CA ALA A 3 -9.42 32.20 -14.61
C ALA A 3 -10.89 32.02 -15.00
N PHE A 4 -11.50 33.01 -15.65
CA PHE A 4 -12.92 32.93 -16.09
C PHE A 4 -13.16 31.79 -17.07
N ARG A 5 -12.25 31.54 -18.03
CA ARG A 5 -12.40 30.42 -18.97
C ARG A 5 -12.33 29.07 -18.28
N ARG A 6 -11.45 28.91 -17.28
CA ARG A 6 -11.39 27.68 -16.48
C ARG A 6 -12.67 27.46 -15.68
N CYS A 7 -13.20 28.50 -15.04
CA CYS A 7 -14.45 28.42 -14.27
C CYS A 7 -15.65 28.12 -15.18
N ALA A 8 -15.70 28.71 -16.38
CA ALA A 8 -16.73 28.43 -17.36
C ALA A 8 -16.69 26.97 -17.85
N ALA A 9 -15.49 26.45 -18.14
CA ALA A 9 -15.33 25.05 -18.55
C ALA A 9 -15.68 24.06 -17.42
N ALA A 10 -15.33 24.38 -16.17
CA ALA A 10 -15.69 23.56 -15.02
C ALA A 10 -17.22 23.52 -14.81
N LEU A 11 -17.89 24.68 -14.92
CA LEU A 11 -19.35 24.77 -14.82
C LEU A 11 -20.04 24.00 -15.96
N GLU A 12 -19.55 24.14 -17.20
CA GLU A 12 -20.10 23.41 -18.35
C GLU A 12 -19.94 21.89 -18.21
N LYS A 13 -18.80 21.43 -17.66
CA LYS A 13 -18.61 20.00 -17.33
C LYS A 13 -19.63 19.55 -16.27
N ALA A 14 -19.81 20.31 -15.20
CA ALA A 14 -20.73 19.98 -14.12
C ALA A 14 -22.20 19.93 -14.58
N GLU A 15 -22.61 20.90 -15.40
CA GLU A 15 -23.93 20.91 -16.02
C GLU A 15 -24.15 19.73 -16.99
N ALA A 16 -23.14 19.38 -17.80
CA ALA A 16 -23.23 18.23 -18.71
C ALA A 16 -23.40 16.91 -17.93
N SER A 17 -22.72 16.77 -16.79
CA SER A 17 -22.91 15.64 -15.89
C SER A 17 -24.29 15.65 -15.24
N ALA A 18 -24.80 16.82 -14.82
CA ALA A 18 -26.14 16.95 -14.22
C ALA A 18 -27.28 16.70 -15.22
N ALA A 19 -27.13 17.14 -16.47
CA ALA A 19 -28.13 16.95 -17.52
C ALA A 19 -28.40 15.48 -17.88
N ASN A 20 -27.43 14.61 -17.59
CA ASN A 20 -27.50 13.17 -17.84
C ASN A 20 -27.85 12.37 -16.58
N TRP A 21 -28.32 12.99 -15.50
CA TRP A 21 -28.71 12.25 -14.31
C TRP A 21 -29.81 11.23 -14.66
N PRO A 22 -29.52 9.92 -14.57
CA PRO A 22 -30.53 8.91 -14.79
C PRO A 22 -31.63 9.02 -13.73
N GLU A 23 -32.83 8.49 -14.01
CA GLU A 23 -33.87 8.34 -12.98
C GLU A 23 -33.34 7.57 -11.77
N ASP A 24 -32.39 6.65 -12.01
CA ASP A 24 -31.56 6.00 -11.00
C ASP A 24 -30.29 6.81 -10.72
N LEU A 25 -30.45 7.94 -10.03
CA LEU A 25 -29.36 8.84 -9.65
C LEU A 25 -28.14 8.06 -9.09
N GLU A 26 -27.06 7.99 -9.87
CA GLU A 26 -25.80 7.40 -9.42
C GLU A 26 -25.16 8.33 -8.38
N ILE A 27 -25.00 7.84 -7.14
CA ILE A 27 -24.47 8.64 -6.01
C ILE A 27 -23.11 9.26 -6.36
N GLY A 28 -22.24 8.49 -7.01
CA GLY A 28 -20.91 8.96 -7.41
C GLY A 28 -20.96 10.15 -8.36
N ALA A 29 -21.86 10.11 -9.36
CA ALA A 29 -22.04 11.22 -10.30
C ALA A 29 -22.62 12.46 -9.62
N TYR A 30 -23.57 12.29 -8.69
CA TYR A 30 -24.10 13.39 -7.89
C TYR A 30 -22.99 14.03 -7.02
N ASP A 31 -22.16 13.22 -6.37
CA ASP A 31 -21.07 13.69 -5.51
C ASP A 31 -19.99 14.43 -6.30
N GLU A 32 -19.64 13.96 -7.51
CA GLU A 32 -18.71 14.68 -8.40
C GLU A 32 -19.25 16.07 -8.75
N VAL A 33 -20.52 16.17 -9.15
CA VAL A 33 -21.13 17.47 -9.50
C VAL A 33 -21.24 18.38 -8.27
N ARG A 34 -21.62 17.83 -7.11
CA ARG A 34 -21.70 18.59 -5.85
C ARG A 34 -20.34 19.16 -5.45
N ASN A 35 -19.28 18.36 -5.54
CA ASN A 35 -17.93 18.80 -5.21
C ASN A 35 -17.44 19.87 -6.20
N ALA A 36 -17.67 19.66 -7.51
CA ALA A 36 -17.34 20.66 -8.52
C ALA A 36 -18.12 21.98 -8.32
N HIS A 37 -19.37 21.92 -7.86
CA HIS A 37 -20.14 23.11 -7.48
C HIS A 37 -19.56 23.81 -6.25
N ALA A 38 -19.20 23.05 -5.21
CA ALA A 38 -18.57 23.57 -4.00
C ALA A 38 -17.24 24.30 -4.30
N ASP A 39 -16.43 23.75 -5.21
CA ASP A 39 -15.17 24.35 -5.66
C ASP A 39 -15.36 25.70 -6.37
N LEU A 40 -16.57 26.00 -6.88
CA LEU A 40 -16.89 27.25 -7.59
C LEU A 40 -17.50 28.33 -6.70
N VAL A 41 -17.75 28.04 -5.41
CA VAL A 41 -18.41 28.97 -4.47
C VAL A 41 -17.62 30.28 -4.31
N GLU A 42 -16.31 30.18 -4.10
CA GLU A 42 -15.45 31.35 -3.88
C GLU A 42 -15.34 32.23 -5.14
N GLU A 43 -15.24 31.59 -6.31
CA GLU A 43 -15.21 32.21 -7.62
C GLU A 43 -16.51 32.98 -7.89
N ALA A 44 -17.66 32.35 -7.60
CA ALA A 44 -18.96 32.98 -7.75
C ALA A 44 -19.10 34.21 -6.84
N ALA A 45 -18.66 34.10 -5.58
CA ALA A 45 -18.63 35.24 -4.65
C ALA A 45 -17.72 36.37 -5.16
N ARG A 46 -16.53 36.04 -5.68
CA ARG A 46 -15.58 37.01 -6.25
C ARG A 46 -16.13 37.70 -7.49
N PHE A 47 -16.85 36.99 -8.35
CA PHE A 47 -17.48 37.56 -9.53
C PHE A 47 -18.63 38.50 -9.18
N ARG A 48 -19.48 38.14 -8.20
CA ARG A 48 -20.52 39.02 -7.66
C ARG A 48 -19.91 40.31 -7.10
N ALA A 49 -18.85 40.22 -6.31
CA ALA A 49 -18.17 41.38 -5.75
C ALA A 49 -17.61 42.32 -6.85
N ARG A 50 -16.98 41.75 -7.89
CA ARG A 50 -16.43 42.53 -9.00
C ARG A 50 -17.49 43.15 -9.90
N LEU A 51 -18.68 42.56 -10.00
CA LEU A 51 -19.80 43.16 -10.73
C LEU A 51 -20.30 44.45 -10.08
N ALA A 52 -20.21 44.56 -8.75
CA ALA A 52 -20.61 45.74 -7.99
C ALA A 52 -19.51 46.81 -7.91
N GLU A 53 -18.28 46.49 -8.32
CA GLU A 53 -17.12 47.39 -8.21
C GLU A 53 -17.16 48.45 -9.32
N VAL A 54 -17.01 49.71 -8.92
CA VAL A 54 -16.89 50.86 -9.81
C VAL A 54 -15.41 51.21 -9.93
N ASP A 55 -14.91 51.47 -11.15
CA ASP A 55 -13.54 51.90 -11.37
C ASP A 55 -13.32 53.29 -10.75
N PRO A 56 -12.33 53.46 -9.84
CA PRO A 56 -12.13 54.71 -9.11
C PRO A 56 -11.67 55.88 -9.99
N VAL A 57 -11.18 55.63 -11.20
CA VAL A 57 -10.69 56.67 -12.12
C VAL A 57 -11.81 57.15 -13.05
N THR A 58 -12.58 56.22 -13.61
CA THR A 58 -13.62 56.55 -14.60
C THR A 58 -14.99 56.74 -13.98
N ASN A 59 -15.19 56.25 -12.75
CA ASN A 59 -16.48 56.17 -12.06
C ASN A 59 -17.54 55.37 -12.85
N GLU A 60 -17.08 54.50 -13.76
CA GLU A 60 -17.90 53.56 -14.53
C GLU A 60 -17.78 52.13 -13.95
N PRO A 61 -18.74 51.23 -14.21
CA PRO A 61 -18.61 49.83 -13.80
C PRO A 61 -17.31 49.20 -14.29
N ARG A 62 -16.61 48.46 -13.42
CA ARG A 62 -15.30 47.87 -13.73
C ARG A 62 -15.33 46.92 -14.93
N TYR A 63 -16.46 46.24 -15.15
CA TYR A 63 -16.68 45.42 -16.33
C TYR A 63 -17.47 46.18 -17.39
N GLY A 64 -16.92 46.21 -18.62
CA GLY A 64 -17.67 46.68 -19.78
C GLY A 64 -18.91 45.80 -20.06
N PRO A 65 -19.90 46.30 -20.83
CA PRO A 65 -21.22 45.68 -20.98
C PRO A 65 -21.19 44.20 -21.39
N ASN A 66 -20.30 43.84 -22.31
CA ASN A 66 -20.17 42.46 -22.80
C ASN A 66 -19.60 41.50 -21.75
N MET A 67 -18.66 41.96 -20.91
CA MET A 67 -18.10 41.13 -19.85
C MET A 67 -19.09 41.00 -18.70
N LYS A 68 -19.77 42.10 -18.36
CA LYS A 68 -20.83 42.12 -17.36
C LYS A 68 -21.90 41.06 -17.66
N ALA A 69 -22.46 41.06 -18.87
CA ALA A 69 -23.47 40.09 -19.30
C ALA A 69 -22.96 38.63 -19.20
N LYS A 70 -21.70 38.37 -19.57
CA LYS A 70 -21.10 37.03 -19.46
C LYS A 70 -20.94 36.56 -18.01
N VAL A 71 -20.57 37.47 -17.11
CA VAL A 71 -20.40 37.14 -15.69
C VAL A 71 -21.77 36.93 -15.04
N GLU A 72 -22.77 37.74 -15.38
CA GLU A 72 -24.15 37.57 -14.91
C GLU A 72 -24.75 36.23 -15.38
N ASP A 73 -24.59 35.87 -16.65
CA ASP A 73 -25.02 34.58 -17.21
C ASP A 73 -24.35 33.39 -16.48
N TRP A 74 -23.03 33.47 -16.28
CA TRP A 74 -22.28 32.43 -15.56
C TRP A 74 -22.77 32.27 -14.11
N ILE A 75 -23.05 33.37 -13.40
CA ILE A 75 -23.59 33.33 -12.03
C ILE A 75 -24.98 32.69 -12.02
N ALA A 76 -25.85 33.06 -12.95
CA ALA A 76 -27.20 32.49 -13.04
C ALA A 76 -27.16 30.97 -13.27
N ARG A 77 -26.28 30.50 -14.15
CA ARG A 77 -26.03 29.07 -14.40
C ARG A 77 -25.50 28.33 -13.17
N TYR A 78 -24.54 28.93 -12.46
CA TYR A 78 -24.03 28.40 -11.20
C TYR A 78 -25.14 28.26 -10.13
N GLU A 79 -26.04 29.25 -10.03
CA GLU A 79 -27.18 29.20 -9.11
C GLU A 79 -28.20 28.12 -9.51
N GLN A 80 -28.52 28.00 -10.81
CA GLN A 80 -29.39 26.94 -11.33
C GLN A 80 -28.84 25.53 -11.04
N LEU A 81 -27.53 25.34 -11.16
CA LEU A 81 -26.89 24.07 -10.80
C LEU A 81 -27.01 23.79 -9.29
N GLY A 82 -26.91 24.82 -8.44
CA GLY A 82 -27.14 24.71 -7.00
C GLY A 82 -28.57 24.27 -6.68
N ASP A 83 -29.57 24.91 -7.30
CA ASP A 83 -30.99 24.55 -7.12
C ASP A 83 -31.28 23.11 -7.57
N ALA A 84 -30.63 22.67 -8.67
CA ALA A 84 -30.72 21.29 -9.14
C ALA A 84 -30.11 20.30 -8.13
N LEU A 85 -28.92 20.60 -7.57
CA LEU A 85 -28.31 19.79 -6.52
C LEU A 85 -29.21 19.67 -5.30
N ASP A 86 -29.77 20.79 -4.82
CA ASP A 86 -30.68 20.81 -3.67
C ASP A 86 -31.95 19.97 -3.93
N THR A 87 -32.48 20.00 -5.15
CA THR A 87 -33.63 19.19 -5.55
C THR A 87 -33.34 17.68 -5.44
N HIS A 88 -32.11 17.26 -5.75
CA HIS A 88 -31.71 15.85 -5.73
C HIS A 88 -31.04 15.40 -4.42
N ALA A 89 -30.75 16.32 -3.49
CA ALA A 89 -30.03 16.04 -2.25
C ALA A 89 -30.70 14.95 -1.40
N ALA A 90 -32.01 15.04 -1.19
CA ALA A 90 -32.75 14.07 -0.38
C ALA A 90 -32.73 12.65 -0.99
N ALA A 91 -32.79 12.54 -2.32
CA ALA A 91 -32.69 11.26 -3.02
C ALA A 91 -31.28 10.68 -2.90
N ALA A 92 -30.25 11.51 -3.06
CA ALA A 92 -28.85 11.10 -2.87
C ALA A 92 -28.59 10.62 -1.44
N ASP A 93 -29.10 11.33 -0.42
CA ASP A 93 -28.97 10.93 0.99
C ASP A 93 -29.69 9.61 1.29
N ALA A 94 -30.90 9.41 0.74
CA ALA A 94 -31.62 8.16 0.88
C ALA A 94 -30.83 6.98 0.26
N ARG A 95 -30.24 7.18 -0.92
CA ARG A 95 -29.41 6.19 -1.59
C ARG A 95 -28.11 5.89 -0.83
N ARG A 96 -27.46 6.91 -0.23
CA ARG A 96 -26.29 6.70 0.64
C ARG A 96 -26.65 5.88 1.87
N ALA A 97 -27.81 6.16 2.49
CA ALA A 97 -28.29 5.39 3.62
C ALA A 97 -28.58 3.93 3.23
N GLU A 98 -29.22 3.69 2.08
CA GLU A 98 -29.46 2.36 1.53
C GLU A 98 -28.14 1.60 1.30
N ALA A 99 -27.16 2.23 0.64
CA ALA A 99 -25.85 1.65 0.39
C ALA A 99 -25.09 1.32 1.69
N ALA A 100 -25.16 2.20 2.70
CA ALA A 100 -24.54 1.98 4.00
C ALA A 100 -25.16 0.80 4.76
N VAL A 101 -26.47 0.58 4.63
CA VAL A 101 -27.13 -0.61 5.21
C VAL A 101 -26.64 -1.88 4.52
N LEU A 102 -26.58 -1.89 3.19
CA LEU A 102 -26.09 -3.04 2.42
C LEU A 102 -24.62 -3.37 2.74
N ASP A 103 -23.77 -2.35 2.88
CA ASP A 103 -22.36 -2.53 3.28
C ASP A 103 -22.24 -3.07 4.71
N ALA A 104 -23.03 -2.55 5.64
CA ALA A 104 -23.08 -3.06 7.01
C ALA A 104 -23.56 -4.53 7.07
N GLU A 105 -24.56 -4.90 6.26
CA GLU A 105 -25.03 -6.29 6.13
C GLU A 105 -23.95 -7.20 5.52
N ALA A 106 -23.26 -6.75 4.47
CA ALA A 106 -22.18 -7.50 3.84
C ALA A 106 -20.99 -7.70 4.81
N SER A 107 -20.63 -6.66 5.56
CA SER A 107 -19.57 -6.70 6.57
C SER A 107 -19.93 -7.66 7.73
N ALA A 108 -21.18 -7.60 8.22
CA ALA A 108 -21.66 -8.53 9.23
C ALA A 108 -21.67 -9.99 8.74
N ALA A 109 -22.07 -10.23 7.49
CA ALA A 109 -22.03 -11.55 6.88
C ALA A 109 -20.60 -12.08 6.72
N ALA A 110 -19.66 -11.22 6.31
CA ALA A 110 -18.24 -11.56 6.22
C ALA A 110 -17.63 -11.89 7.58
N ALA A 111 -17.96 -11.12 8.63
CA ALA A 111 -17.52 -11.39 10.00
C ALA A 111 -18.06 -12.73 10.51
N ALA A 112 -19.34 -13.02 10.29
CA ALA A 112 -19.95 -14.30 10.66
C ALA A 112 -19.31 -15.49 9.92
N ALA A 113 -18.99 -15.32 8.63
CA ALA A 113 -18.30 -16.35 7.85
C ALA A 113 -16.88 -16.60 8.38
N ALA A 114 -16.14 -15.55 8.76
CA ALA A 114 -14.81 -15.67 9.33
C ALA A 114 -14.84 -16.37 10.70
N GLU A 115 -15.84 -16.07 11.55
CA GLU A 115 -16.02 -16.75 12.84
C GLU A 115 -16.32 -18.25 12.64
N ALA A 116 -17.20 -18.58 11.69
CA ALA A 116 -17.52 -19.97 11.36
C ALA A 116 -16.29 -20.76 10.87
N GLN A 117 -15.46 -20.14 10.01
CA GLN A 117 -14.20 -20.75 9.53
C GLN A 117 -13.20 -20.97 10.68
N CYS A 118 -13.10 -20.02 11.62
CA CYS A 118 -12.25 -20.17 12.79
C CYS A 118 -12.72 -21.33 13.68
N ALA A 119 -14.03 -21.41 13.95
CA ALA A 119 -14.62 -22.49 14.74
C ALA A 119 -14.44 -23.87 14.08
N GLU A 120 -14.56 -23.96 12.75
CA GLU A 120 -14.29 -25.18 12.00
C GLU A 120 -12.81 -25.59 12.08
N ALA A 121 -11.88 -24.63 11.94
CA ALA A 121 -10.45 -24.88 12.07
C ALA A 121 -10.07 -25.38 13.47
N GLU A 122 -10.63 -24.79 14.52
CA GLU A 122 -10.44 -25.26 15.90
C GLU A 122 -11.01 -26.66 16.12
N ALA A 123 -12.20 -26.94 15.59
CA ALA A 123 -12.81 -28.27 15.68
C ALA A 123 -11.94 -29.32 14.96
N ALA A 124 -11.42 -29.00 13.77
CA ALA A 124 -10.51 -29.85 13.02
C ALA A 124 -9.18 -30.07 13.78
N HIS A 125 -8.63 -29.03 14.42
CA HIS A 125 -7.43 -29.16 15.23
C HIS A 125 -7.65 -30.07 16.44
N ARG A 126 -8.75 -29.89 17.18
CA ARG A 126 -9.13 -30.77 18.30
C ARG A 126 -9.32 -32.21 17.86
N ALA A 127 -9.95 -32.44 16.71
CA ALA A 127 -10.13 -33.79 16.15
C ALA A 127 -8.79 -34.46 15.83
N ARG A 128 -7.81 -33.71 15.28
CA ARG A 128 -6.46 -34.23 15.01
C ARG A 128 -5.72 -34.61 16.29
N LEU A 129 -5.80 -33.79 17.35
CA LEU A 129 -5.19 -34.11 18.64
C LEU A 129 -5.81 -35.37 19.27
N ALA A 130 -7.13 -35.54 19.17
CA ALA A 130 -7.79 -36.76 19.66
C ALA A 130 -7.35 -38.02 18.87
N GLN A 131 -7.18 -37.91 17.55
CA GLN A 131 -6.69 -39.01 16.72
C GLN A 131 -5.25 -39.40 17.08
N THR A 132 -4.36 -38.42 17.27
CA THR A 132 -2.97 -38.71 17.65
C THR A 132 -2.87 -39.34 19.04
N GLU A 133 -3.68 -38.90 20.00
CA GLU A 133 -3.77 -39.53 21.33
C GLU A 133 -4.25 -40.99 21.24
N GLU A 134 -5.25 -41.28 20.41
CA GLU A 134 -5.76 -42.64 20.20
C GLU A 134 -4.71 -43.55 19.53
N GLU A 135 -4.00 -43.05 18.52
CA GLU A 135 -2.91 -43.79 17.86
C GLU A 135 -1.76 -44.10 18.82
N LEU A 136 -1.39 -43.15 19.69
CA LEU A 136 -0.39 -43.36 20.73
C LEU A 136 -0.86 -44.40 21.76
N ALA A 137 -2.13 -44.37 22.15
CA ALA A 137 -2.71 -45.36 23.06
C ALA A 137 -2.73 -46.77 22.43
N ARG A 138 -3.13 -46.89 21.16
CA ARG A 138 -3.11 -48.17 20.42
C ARG A 138 -1.70 -48.71 20.25
N SER A 139 -0.73 -47.84 19.96
CA SER A 139 0.68 -48.22 19.82
C SER A 139 1.26 -48.73 21.13
N ARG A 140 0.93 -48.08 22.27
CA ARG A 140 1.32 -48.56 23.61
C ARG A 140 0.74 -49.93 23.94
N PHE A 141 -0.54 -50.15 23.63
CA PHE A 141 -1.20 -51.43 23.88
C PHE A 141 -0.64 -52.55 22.98
N GLY A 142 -0.36 -52.26 21.71
CA GLY A 142 0.28 -53.18 20.77
C GLY A 142 1.69 -53.58 21.22
N ALA A 143 2.51 -52.59 21.62
CA ALA A 143 3.87 -52.85 22.14
C ALA A 143 3.88 -53.70 23.42
N GLN A 144 2.86 -53.55 24.28
CA GLN A 144 2.71 -54.37 25.48
C GLN A 144 2.32 -55.80 25.14
N LYS A 145 1.38 -55.99 24.20
CA LYS A 145 0.91 -57.34 23.80
C LYS A 145 1.99 -58.16 23.08
N PHE A 146 2.81 -57.53 22.23
CA PHE A 146 3.95 -58.20 21.59
C PHE A 146 5.05 -58.61 22.58
N ARG A 147 5.18 -57.93 23.72
CA ARG A 147 6.09 -58.38 24.81
C ARG A 147 5.57 -59.62 25.54
N ASP A 148 4.25 -59.81 25.60
CA ASP A 148 3.63 -60.88 26.38
C ASP A 148 3.36 -62.16 25.57
N GLU A 149 3.25 -62.11 24.23
CA GLU A 149 2.89 -63.27 23.39
C GLU A 149 4.05 -63.92 22.59
N ASP A 150 5.20 -63.26 22.41
CA ASP A 150 6.35 -63.83 21.67
C ASP A 150 7.55 -64.11 22.59
N THR A 151 7.53 -65.28 23.24
CA THR A 151 8.77 -65.94 23.71
C THR A 151 8.96 -67.30 23.02
N PRO A 152 9.18 -67.37 21.70
CA PRO A 152 9.81 -68.52 21.09
C PRO A 152 11.33 -68.33 21.18
N GLU A 153 12.06 -69.23 21.83
CA GLU A 153 13.54 -69.21 21.87
C GLU A 153 14.12 -69.25 20.44
N PRO A 154 14.67 -68.15 19.90
CA PRO A 154 15.52 -68.19 18.73
C PRO A 154 16.97 -68.37 19.26
N GLY A 155 17.89 -68.86 18.43
CA GLY A 155 19.31 -68.86 18.80
C GLY A 155 19.71 -67.46 19.29
N ALA A 156 20.14 -67.37 20.56
CA ALA A 156 20.13 -66.14 21.36
C ALA A 156 20.96 -65.00 20.77
N ASP A 157 21.98 -65.30 19.95
CA ASP A 157 22.96 -64.31 19.55
C ASP A 157 22.59 -63.48 18.30
N ASP A 158 21.74 -63.98 17.39
CA ASP A 158 21.41 -63.27 16.13
C ASP A 158 20.17 -62.37 16.21
N ALA A 159 19.20 -62.71 17.05
CA ALA A 159 17.97 -61.94 17.23
C ALA A 159 18.19 -60.71 18.12
N GLU A 160 18.98 -60.86 19.19
CA GLU A 160 19.34 -59.77 20.10
C GLU A 160 20.18 -58.71 19.37
N THR A 161 21.12 -59.15 18.53
CA THR A 161 21.96 -58.23 17.73
C THR A 161 21.15 -57.46 16.69
N ARG A 162 20.17 -58.09 16.02
CA ARG A 162 19.28 -57.39 15.07
C ARG A 162 18.29 -56.45 15.75
N ALA A 163 17.78 -56.83 16.91
CA ALA A 163 16.89 -55.97 17.70
C ALA A 163 17.64 -54.73 18.23
N ALA A 164 18.88 -54.91 18.70
CA ALA A 164 19.74 -53.81 19.13
C ALA A 164 20.07 -52.85 17.97
N LEU A 165 20.47 -53.38 16.81
CA LEU A 165 20.76 -52.56 15.62
C LEU A 165 19.51 -51.83 15.10
N SER A 166 18.33 -52.47 15.14
CA SER A 166 17.08 -51.82 14.73
C SER A 166 16.63 -50.74 15.72
N ALA A 167 16.86 -50.93 17.02
CA ALA A 167 16.56 -49.94 18.03
C ALA A 167 17.50 -48.72 17.91
N GLU A 168 18.79 -48.95 17.68
CA GLU A 168 19.78 -47.89 17.46
C GLU A 168 19.48 -47.10 16.16
N ALA A 169 19.12 -47.78 15.07
CA ALA A 169 18.71 -47.12 13.84
C ALA A 169 17.40 -46.31 13.98
N ALA A 170 16.45 -46.80 14.78
CA ALA A 170 15.22 -46.06 15.08
C ALA A 170 15.51 -44.81 15.91
N ALA A 171 16.35 -44.93 16.95
CA ALA A 171 16.77 -43.81 17.78
C ALA A 171 17.54 -42.75 16.97
N ALA A 172 18.47 -43.16 16.11
CA ALA A 172 19.21 -42.23 15.24
C ALA A 172 18.30 -41.50 14.23
N LYS A 173 17.26 -42.19 13.72
CA LYS A 173 16.27 -41.57 12.84
C LYS A 173 15.40 -40.55 13.61
N GLU A 174 14.96 -40.90 14.81
CA GLU A 174 14.18 -40.00 15.68
C GLU A 174 14.99 -38.76 16.07
N GLU A 175 16.27 -38.92 16.44
CA GLU A 175 17.18 -37.81 16.73
C GLU A 175 17.37 -36.90 15.52
N ARG A 176 17.55 -37.45 14.31
CA ARG A 176 17.67 -36.65 13.08
C ARG A 176 16.40 -35.86 12.78
N LEU A 177 15.23 -36.49 12.92
CA LEU A 177 13.94 -35.81 12.70
C LEU A 177 13.70 -34.72 13.75
N ALA A 178 14.08 -34.95 15.00
CA ALA A 178 14.00 -33.95 16.06
C ALA A 178 14.94 -32.77 15.81
N ALA A 179 16.17 -33.03 15.35
CA ALA A 179 17.13 -31.99 14.98
C ALA A 179 16.65 -31.16 13.78
N GLU A 180 16.09 -31.79 12.74
CA GLU A 180 15.52 -31.13 11.58
C GLU A 180 14.30 -30.26 11.96
N ALA A 181 13.39 -30.79 12.79
CA ALA A 181 12.25 -30.03 13.30
C ALA A 181 12.67 -28.84 14.17
N ALA A 182 13.70 -29.01 15.02
CA ALA A 182 14.25 -27.92 15.82
C ALA A 182 14.90 -26.83 14.95
N ALA A 183 15.66 -27.21 13.92
CA ALA A 183 16.25 -26.28 12.97
C ALA A 183 15.18 -25.51 12.18
N ALA A 184 14.11 -26.19 11.73
CA ALA A 184 12.98 -25.56 11.06
C ALA A 184 12.24 -24.57 11.97
N ALA A 185 12.01 -24.94 13.24
CA ALA A 185 11.37 -24.06 14.21
C ALA A 185 12.21 -22.81 14.53
N GLU A 186 13.54 -22.96 14.64
CA GLU A 186 14.44 -21.82 14.83
C GLU A 186 14.49 -20.90 13.59
N ALA A 187 14.49 -21.48 12.39
CA ALA A 187 14.43 -20.72 11.15
C ALA A 187 13.14 -19.88 11.05
N GLU A 188 11.99 -20.46 11.37
CA GLU A 188 10.70 -19.75 11.38
C GLU A 188 10.65 -18.66 12.46
N LYS A 189 11.20 -18.92 13.65
CA LYS A 189 11.34 -17.90 14.69
C LYS A 189 12.20 -16.74 14.22
N ARG A 190 13.35 -17.00 13.61
CA ARG A 190 14.23 -15.95 13.06
C ARG A 190 13.54 -15.16 11.95
N ARG A 191 12.74 -15.82 11.11
CA ARG A 191 11.95 -15.17 10.06
C ARG A 191 10.92 -14.22 10.67
N THR A 192 10.10 -14.69 11.61
CA THR A 192 9.08 -13.87 12.26
C THR A 192 9.68 -12.67 13.01
N GLU A 193 10.82 -12.85 13.69
CA GLU A 193 11.56 -11.77 14.34
C GLU A 193 12.08 -10.73 13.33
N ARG A 194 12.63 -11.16 12.19
CA ARG A 194 13.07 -10.27 11.11
C ARG A 194 11.90 -9.50 10.49
N GLU A 195 10.76 -10.15 10.26
CA GLU A 195 9.56 -9.50 9.74
C GLU A 195 8.99 -8.47 10.74
N ALA A 196 8.98 -8.80 12.03
CA ALA A 196 8.56 -7.89 13.09
C ALA A 196 9.49 -6.67 13.19
N ALA A 197 10.81 -6.89 13.16
CA ALA A 197 11.80 -5.82 13.14
C ALA A 197 11.63 -4.91 11.92
N ARG A 198 11.33 -5.47 10.75
CA ARG A 198 11.05 -4.72 9.52
C ARG A 198 9.80 -3.86 9.63
N ARG A 199 8.70 -4.42 10.17
CA ARG A 199 7.46 -3.67 10.42
C ARG A 199 7.67 -2.54 11.42
N ALA A 200 8.41 -2.80 12.50
CA ALA A 200 8.74 -1.80 13.51
C ALA A 200 9.60 -0.67 12.92
N TRP A 201 10.64 -1.01 12.14
CA TRP A 201 11.46 -0.03 11.42
C TRP A 201 10.61 0.83 10.49
N GLN A 202 9.71 0.23 9.73
CA GLN A 202 8.86 0.96 8.80
C GLN A 202 7.85 1.88 9.50
N ALA A 203 7.28 1.44 10.62
CA ALA A 203 6.42 2.29 11.45
C ALA A 203 7.18 3.51 12.00
N ASN A 204 8.43 3.33 12.39
CA ASN A 204 9.29 4.39 12.91
C ASN A 204 9.76 5.39 11.83
N ALA A 205 9.78 4.99 10.55
CA ALA A 205 10.11 5.90 9.46
C ALA A 205 9.04 7.00 9.28
N GLY A 206 7.81 6.77 9.75
CA GLY A 206 6.69 7.70 9.54
C GLY A 206 6.23 7.73 8.07
N SER A 207 5.28 8.61 7.77
CA SER A 207 4.71 8.77 6.43
C SER A 207 4.46 10.23 6.09
N GLY A 208 4.54 10.58 4.81
CA GLY A 208 4.23 11.90 4.29
C GLY A 208 5.45 12.83 4.18
N VAL A 209 5.18 14.04 3.68
CA VAL A 209 6.21 15.00 3.26
C VAL A 209 7.08 15.48 4.43
N ASP A 210 6.52 15.65 5.63
CA ASP A 210 7.28 16.12 6.79
C ASP A 210 8.27 15.06 7.30
N ALA A 211 7.84 13.80 7.37
CA ALA A 211 8.73 12.68 7.68
C ALA A 211 9.83 12.56 6.62
N PHE A 212 9.47 12.69 5.33
CA PHE A 212 10.45 12.70 4.24
C PHE A 212 11.49 13.81 4.39
N LYS A 213 11.07 15.06 4.66
CA LYS A 213 11.99 16.20 4.85
C LYS A 213 12.97 15.97 6.02
N SER A 214 12.49 15.39 7.12
CA SER A 214 13.33 15.04 8.27
C SER A 214 14.42 14.05 7.85
N HIS A 215 14.03 12.92 7.24
CA HIS A 215 14.97 11.89 6.81
C HIS A 215 15.89 12.36 5.68
N LEU A 216 15.42 13.27 4.82
CA LEU A 216 16.21 13.85 3.74
C LEU A 216 17.37 14.68 4.29
N ALA A 217 17.16 15.41 5.38
CA ALA A 217 18.23 16.16 6.06
C ALA A 217 19.29 15.21 6.65
N ASP A 218 18.86 14.14 7.32
CA ASP A 218 19.76 13.12 7.88
C ASP A 218 20.53 12.38 6.78
N PHE A 219 19.86 12.04 5.68
CA PHE A 219 20.47 11.43 4.51
C PHE A 219 21.53 12.33 3.87
N ALA A 220 21.21 13.61 3.71
CA ALA A 220 22.16 14.59 3.20
C ALA A 220 23.40 14.71 4.10
N ALA A 221 23.23 14.68 5.42
CA ALA A 221 24.34 14.71 6.36
C ALA A 221 25.24 13.46 6.23
N ALA A 222 24.64 12.27 6.18
CA ALA A 222 25.37 11.01 6.01
C ALA A 222 26.12 10.95 4.68
N ALA A 223 25.47 11.29 3.57
CA ALA A 223 26.10 11.28 2.24
C ALA A 223 27.29 12.24 2.12
N ARG A 224 27.26 13.38 2.82
CA ARG A 224 28.42 14.30 2.88
C ARG A 224 29.58 13.68 3.65
N ALA A 225 29.31 12.99 4.76
CA ALA A 225 30.33 12.31 5.56
C ALA A 225 31.04 11.21 4.74
N ASP A 226 30.31 10.53 3.85
CA ASP A 226 30.84 9.46 3.00
C ASP A 226 31.53 9.96 1.71
N GLY A 227 31.78 11.26 1.60
CA GLY A 227 32.64 11.84 0.56
C GLY A 227 31.92 12.41 -0.66
N GLY A 228 30.59 12.50 -0.67
CA GLY A 228 29.87 13.23 -1.72
C GLY A 228 28.36 13.05 -1.75
N ILE A 229 27.62 14.16 -1.74
CA ILE A 229 26.15 14.18 -1.71
C ILE A 229 25.48 14.09 -3.10
N ALA A 230 26.22 14.44 -4.16
CA ALA A 230 25.61 14.65 -5.48
C ALA A 230 25.08 13.36 -6.15
N ALA A 231 25.79 12.23 -6.03
CA ALA A 231 25.33 10.97 -6.60
C ALA A 231 24.13 10.37 -5.82
N PRO A 232 24.17 10.29 -4.48
CA PRO A 232 23.02 9.85 -3.67
C PRO A 232 21.75 10.66 -3.90
N LEU A 233 21.82 12.00 -3.93
CA LEU A 233 20.64 12.83 -4.22
C LEU A 233 20.09 12.61 -5.63
N ARG A 234 20.95 12.46 -6.63
CA ARG A 234 20.49 12.14 -8.00
C ARG A 234 19.83 10.77 -8.08
N ALA A 235 20.35 9.77 -7.38
CA ALA A 235 19.75 8.44 -7.33
C ALA A 235 18.36 8.49 -6.67
N LEU A 236 18.22 9.20 -5.55
CA LEU A 236 16.93 9.39 -4.89
C LEU A 236 15.95 10.15 -5.79
N HIS A 237 16.43 11.18 -6.48
CA HIS A 237 15.64 11.97 -7.42
C HIS A 237 15.10 11.10 -8.56
N VAL A 238 15.94 10.27 -9.19
CA VAL A 238 15.49 9.35 -10.26
C VAL A 238 14.37 8.43 -9.77
N VAL A 239 14.50 7.88 -8.56
CA VAL A 239 13.49 6.98 -7.98
C VAL A 239 12.16 7.71 -7.78
N ILE A 240 12.18 8.88 -7.13
CA ILE A 240 10.95 9.62 -6.81
C ILE A 240 10.34 10.25 -8.06
N SER A 241 11.15 10.81 -8.96
CA SER A 241 10.66 11.46 -10.17
C SER A 241 10.01 10.47 -11.13
N ASN A 242 10.59 9.27 -11.29
CA ASN A 242 10.01 8.24 -12.14
C ASN A 242 8.67 7.75 -11.59
N ALA A 243 8.58 7.52 -10.27
CA ALA A 243 7.34 7.13 -9.62
C ALA A 243 6.23 8.19 -9.71
N SER A 244 6.58 9.46 -9.52
CA SER A 244 5.63 10.57 -9.58
C SER A 244 5.12 10.84 -11.00
N ARG A 245 6.00 10.75 -12.01
CA ARG A 245 5.65 11.12 -13.40
C ARG A 245 5.04 9.97 -14.20
N ARG A 246 5.31 8.73 -13.82
CA ARG A 246 4.84 7.52 -14.50
C ARG A 246 4.32 6.51 -13.47
N PRO A 247 3.28 6.88 -12.68
CA PRO A 247 2.74 6.02 -11.63
C PRO A 247 2.23 4.68 -12.19
N GLU A 248 1.83 4.61 -13.46
CA GLU A 248 1.37 3.40 -14.13
C GLU A 248 2.48 2.36 -14.41
N ALA A 249 3.76 2.76 -14.36
CA ALA A 249 4.87 1.90 -14.73
C ALA A 249 5.36 1.06 -13.52
N GLU A 250 4.97 -0.21 -13.49
CA GLU A 250 5.33 -1.18 -12.44
C GLU A 250 6.84 -1.31 -12.19
N ALA A 251 7.66 -1.08 -13.22
CA ALA A 251 9.13 -1.13 -13.10
C ALA A 251 9.69 -0.11 -12.10
N TYR A 252 9.00 1.02 -11.86
CA TYR A 252 9.42 2.03 -10.90
C TYR A 252 8.87 1.80 -9.49
N LYS A 253 7.87 0.92 -9.35
CA LYS A 253 7.28 0.58 -8.04
C LYS A 253 8.13 -0.42 -7.26
N VAL A 254 9.14 -1.04 -7.88
CA VAL A 254 9.97 -2.08 -7.27
C VAL A 254 11.45 -1.73 -7.37
N LEU A 255 12.12 -1.57 -6.22
CA LEU A 255 13.56 -1.31 -6.11
C LEU A 255 14.24 -2.51 -5.44
N ARG A 256 15.06 -3.23 -6.18
CA ARG A 256 15.81 -4.40 -5.67
C ARG A 256 16.97 -3.93 -4.79
N CYS A 257 17.04 -4.36 -3.53
CA CYS A 257 18.13 -3.99 -2.62
C CYS A 257 19.50 -4.53 -3.08
N ARG A 258 19.53 -5.65 -3.81
CA ARG A 258 20.76 -6.23 -4.39
C ARG A 258 21.31 -5.46 -5.60
N ASN A 259 20.57 -4.51 -6.17
CA ASN A 259 21.08 -3.72 -7.27
C ASN A 259 22.30 -2.91 -6.80
N ALA A 260 23.46 -3.10 -7.42
CA ALA A 260 24.71 -2.48 -6.97
C ALA A 260 24.66 -0.94 -6.99
N ASN A 261 23.96 -0.33 -7.95
CA ASN A 261 23.79 1.13 -7.99
C ASN A 261 22.87 1.59 -6.85
N PHE A 262 21.76 0.87 -6.61
CA PHE A 262 20.89 1.17 -5.48
C PHE A 262 21.63 1.05 -4.15
N HIS A 263 22.35 -0.04 -3.91
CA HIS A 263 23.06 -0.27 -2.66
C HIS A 263 24.12 0.81 -2.41
N ARG A 264 24.94 1.10 -3.42
CA ARG A 264 25.98 2.13 -3.35
C ARG A 264 25.41 3.53 -3.08
N ASP A 265 24.35 3.92 -3.77
CA ASP A 265 23.91 5.33 -3.75
C ASP A 265 22.80 5.59 -2.71
N LEU A 266 22.05 4.56 -2.30
CA LEU A 266 20.90 4.69 -1.39
C LEU A 266 20.90 3.62 -0.28
N GLY A 267 21.00 2.34 -0.65
CA GLY A 267 20.74 1.21 0.25
C GLY A 267 21.69 1.11 1.44
N GLN A 268 22.90 1.65 1.34
CA GLN A 268 23.85 1.73 2.45
C GLN A 268 23.50 2.80 3.51
N HIS A 269 22.60 3.74 3.18
CA HIS A 269 22.20 4.83 4.07
C HIS A 269 20.81 4.57 4.67
N ASP A 270 20.73 4.36 5.99
CA ASP A 270 19.43 4.11 6.65
C ASP A 270 18.44 5.27 6.46
N ALA A 271 18.91 6.51 6.49
CA ALA A 271 18.06 7.69 6.25
C ALA A 271 17.49 7.72 4.82
N ALA A 272 18.20 7.21 3.81
CA ALA A 272 17.66 7.08 2.45
C ALA A 272 16.54 6.03 2.40
N ARG A 273 16.72 4.91 3.10
CA ARG A 273 15.68 3.88 3.24
C ARG A 273 14.43 4.45 3.93
N CYS A 274 14.61 5.28 4.96
CA CYS A 274 13.52 5.99 5.62
C CYS A 274 12.84 7.01 4.70
N CYS A 275 13.59 7.72 3.84
CA CYS A 275 13.02 8.58 2.80
C CYS A 275 12.08 7.79 1.87
N LEU A 276 12.51 6.61 1.40
CA LEU A 276 11.68 5.75 0.56
C LEU A 276 10.42 5.28 1.31
N ALA A 277 10.55 4.90 2.57
CA ALA A 277 9.41 4.51 3.40
C ALA A 277 8.40 5.65 3.60
N ALA A 278 8.89 6.88 3.83
CA ALA A 278 8.06 8.06 4.06
C ALA A 278 7.18 8.41 2.85
N VAL A 279 7.65 8.13 1.63
CA VAL A 279 6.89 8.35 0.38
C VAL A 279 6.06 7.13 -0.06
N GLY A 280 6.02 6.06 0.75
CA GLY A 280 5.11 4.93 0.56
C GLY A 280 5.74 3.63 0.05
N TYR A 281 7.07 3.55 -0.13
CA TYR A 281 7.71 2.27 -0.39
C TYR A 281 7.70 1.38 0.86
N ARG A 282 7.48 0.08 0.68
CA ARG A 282 7.54 -0.93 1.74
C ARG A 282 8.64 -1.91 1.49
N LEU A 283 9.45 -2.18 2.51
CA LEU A 283 10.47 -3.22 2.42
C LEU A 283 9.76 -4.59 2.49
N MET A 284 9.84 -5.33 1.40
CA MET A 284 9.20 -6.63 1.23
C MET A 284 10.27 -7.68 0.91
N VAL A 285 10.03 -8.91 1.34
CA VAL A 285 10.79 -10.07 0.88
C VAL A 285 10.06 -10.61 -0.33
N ARG A 286 10.74 -10.64 -1.48
CA ARG A 286 10.25 -11.31 -2.68
C ARG A 286 10.95 -12.64 -2.85
N ARG A 287 10.15 -13.65 -3.19
CA ARG A 287 10.63 -14.87 -3.84
C ARG A 287 10.63 -14.53 -5.33
N GLU A 288 11.79 -14.51 -5.97
CA GLU A 288 11.79 -14.42 -7.43
C GLU A 288 11.26 -15.76 -7.98
N ASP A 289 10.41 -15.68 -9.00
CA ASP A 289 10.00 -16.90 -9.69
C ASP A 289 11.25 -17.50 -10.34
N PRO A 290 11.50 -18.81 -10.18
CA PRO A 290 12.70 -19.43 -10.73
C PRO A 290 12.74 -19.18 -12.23
N VAL A 291 13.87 -18.68 -12.72
CA VAL A 291 14.08 -18.45 -14.15
C VAL A 291 14.00 -19.79 -14.86
N GLU A 292 13.06 -19.92 -15.80
CA GLU A 292 12.81 -21.16 -16.54
C GLU A 292 14.12 -21.68 -17.17
N GLY A 293 14.61 -22.81 -16.68
CA GLY A 293 15.82 -23.47 -17.18
C GLY A 293 17.10 -23.31 -16.36
N VAL A 294 17.06 -22.66 -15.18
CA VAL A 294 18.14 -22.69 -14.21
C VAL A 294 17.70 -23.52 -13.00
N GLU A 295 18.31 -24.71 -12.82
CA GLU A 295 18.21 -25.46 -11.56
C GLU A 295 18.99 -24.68 -10.49
N GLU A 296 18.39 -23.65 -9.93
CA GLU A 296 18.96 -22.93 -8.80
C GLU A 296 18.72 -23.71 -7.50
N GLU A 297 19.75 -23.76 -6.64
CA GLU A 297 19.72 -24.48 -5.38
C GLU A 297 18.63 -23.91 -4.45
N PRO A 298 18.00 -24.73 -3.57
CA PRO A 298 16.83 -24.35 -2.76
C PRO A 298 17.04 -23.25 -1.72
N ASP A 299 18.21 -22.62 -1.71
CA ASP A 299 18.63 -21.53 -0.83
C ASP A 299 18.62 -20.17 -1.55
N GLU A 300 17.78 -20.04 -2.61
CA GLU A 300 17.43 -18.78 -3.29
C GLU A 300 16.87 -17.77 -2.28
N ALA A 301 17.84 -17.07 -1.69
CA ALA A 301 17.71 -16.19 -0.56
C ALA A 301 16.65 -15.12 -0.80
N GLU A 302 15.60 -15.14 0.02
CA GLU A 302 14.70 -14.05 0.36
C GLU A 302 15.26 -12.68 -0.07
N LEU A 303 14.81 -12.19 -1.24
CA LEU A 303 15.32 -10.97 -1.82
C LEU A 303 14.56 -9.79 -1.26
N GLU A 304 15.25 -8.96 -0.48
CA GLU A 304 14.67 -7.70 -0.03
C GLU A 304 14.52 -6.74 -1.21
N ALA A 305 13.32 -6.18 -1.35
CA ALA A 305 13.02 -5.13 -2.31
C ALA A 305 12.08 -4.10 -1.67
N PHE A 306 12.28 -2.83 -2.01
CA PHE A 306 11.30 -1.80 -1.73
C PHE A 306 10.19 -1.86 -2.78
N GLN A 307 8.95 -2.05 -2.35
CA GLN A 307 7.78 -2.06 -3.20
C GLN A 307 6.79 -0.98 -2.77
N MET A 308 6.40 -0.13 -3.70
CA MET A 308 5.35 0.86 -3.48
C MET A 308 3.98 0.28 -3.86
N ALA A 309 3.02 0.40 -2.94
CA ALA A 309 1.64 -0.01 -3.18
C ALA A 309 0.83 1.22 -3.57
N GLU A 310 0.57 1.39 -4.86
CA GLU A 310 -0.32 2.43 -5.36
C GLU A 310 -1.77 2.13 -4.91
N PRO A 311 -2.46 3.07 -4.23
CA PRO A 311 -3.88 2.93 -3.94
C PRO A 311 -4.70 2.79 -5.23
N ASN A 312 -5.77 1.99 -5.26
CA ASN A 312 -6.64 1.94 -6.43
C ASN A 312 -7.47 3.25 -6.52
N PRO A 313 -7.26 4.11 -7.54
CA PRO A 313 -8.01 5.36 -7.66
C PRO A 313 -9.51 5.15 -7.87
N GLU A 314 -9.92 4.01 -8.44
CA GLU A 314 -11.35 3.67 -8.62
C GLU A 314 -12.03 3.31 -7.30
N ALA A 315 -11.27 2.78 -6.34
CA ALA A 315 -11.82 2.38 -5.04
C ALA A 315 -11.80 3.53 -4.03
N ASP A 316 -10.76 4.36 -4.05
CA ASP A 316 -10.55 5.44 -3.08
C ASP A 316 -9.67 6.55 -3.68
N LEU A 317 -10.32 7.52 -4.31
CA LEU A 317 -9.65 8.65 -4.96
C LEU A 317 -8.91 9.54 -3.96
N ASP A 318 -9.44 9.71 -2.75
CA ASP A 318 -8.83 10.55 -1.72
C ASP A 318 -7.50 9.96 -1.24
N LYS A 319 -7.46 8.64 -1.04
CA LYS A 319 -6.23 7.93 -0.67
C LYS A 319 -5.20 7.94 -1.78
N TRP A 320 -5.64 7.80 -3.04
CA TRP A 320 -4.74 7.95 -4.19
C TRP A 320 -4.19 9.38 -4.29
N ALA A 321 -5.04 10.40 -4.13
CA ALA A 321 -4.62 11.80 -4.17
C ALA A 321 -3.63 12.12 -3.04
N ALA A 322 -3.90 11.69 -1.81
CA ALA A 322 -2.97 11.86 -0.69
C ALA A 322 -1.62 11.17 -0.92
N TRP A 323 -1.62 10.00 -1.55
CA TRP A 323 -0.39 9.31 -1.95
C TRP A 323 0.39 10.09 -3.02
N TYR A 324 -0.30 10.58 -4.06
CA TYR A 324 0.32 11.35 -5.14
C TYR A 324 0.85 12.71 -4.65
N ASP A 325 0.12 13.39 -3.77
CA ASP A 325 0.54 14.64 -3.13
C ASP A 325 1.79 14.44 -2.27
N ALA A 326 1.88 13.32 -1.55
CA ALA A 326 3.07 12.97 -0.78
C ALA A 326 4.30 12.77 -1.68
N LEU A 327 4.15 12.07 -2.82
CA LEU A 327 5.22 11.91 -3.81
C LEU A 327 5.66 13.24 -4.43
N SER A 328 4.69 14.06 -4.83
CA SER A 328 4.94 15.36 -5.46
C SER A 328 5.61 16.32 -4.48
N GLY A 329 5.13 16.38 -3.23
CA GLY A 329 5.73 17.19 -2.18
C GLY A 329 7.14 16.73 -1.78
N ALA A 330 7.39 15.42 -1.78
CA ALA A 330 8.73 14.87 -1.57
C ALA A 330 9.68 15.22 -2.72
N LEU A 331 9.22 15.12 -3.97
CA LEU A 331 10.02 15.52 -5.14
C LEU A 331 10.40 17.00 -5.07
N SER A 332 9.45 17.89 -4.76
CA SER A 332 9.74 19.33 -4.60
C SER A 332 10.74 19.59 -3.48
N ALA A 333 10.58 18.96 -2.31
CA ALA A 333 11.53 19.11 -1.20
C ALA A 333 12.94 18.62 -1.55
N LEU A 334 13.03 17.54 -2.34
CA LEU A 334 14.29 17.03 -2.84
C LEU A 334 14.95 17.97 -3.85
N GLU A 335 14.19 18.50 -4.81
CA GLU A 335 14.67 19.46 -5.81
C GLU A 335 15.14 20.76 -5.15
N GLU A 336 14.46 21.25 -4.11
CA GLU A 336 14.89 22.40 -3.30
C GLU A 336 16.26 22.15 -2.65
N LEU A 337 16.44 20.99 -2.00
CA LEU A 337 17.73 20.63 -1.41
C LEU A 337 18.82 20.46 -2.48
N MET A 338 18.51 19.80 -3.60
CA MET A 338 19.46 19.65 -4.71
C MET A 338 19.90 21.01 -5.25
N ALA A 339 18.99 21.96 -5.41
CA ALA A 339 19.30 23.32 -5.81
C ALA A 339 20.21 24.04 -4.79
N ALA A 340 19.93 23.89 -3.49
CA ALA A 340 20.75 24.44 -2.42
C ALA A 340 22.18 23.87 -2.41
N GLU A 341 22.33 22.58 -2.74
CA GLU A 341 23.63 21.89 -2.84
C GLU A 341 24.32 22.06 -4.20
N GLY A 342 23.72 22.80 -5.14
CA GLY A 342 24.24 22.97 -6.51
C GLY A 342 24.25 21.67 -7.34
N VAL A 343 23.44 20.68 -6.95
CA VAL A 343 23.31 19.39 -7.63
C VAL A 343 22.23 19.50 -8.71
N LYS A 344 22.60 19.26 -9.96
CA LYS A 344 21.63 19.22 -11.06
C LYS A 344 20.77 17.95 -11.00
N PRO A 345 19.45 18.03 -11.30
CA PRO A 345 18.60 16.86 -11.51
C PRO A 345 19.22 15.88 -12.50
N ALA A 346 18.95 14.59 -12.29
CA ALA A 346 19.31 13.59 -13.29
C ALA A 346 18.51 13.84 -14.58
N PRO A 347 19.10 13.62 -15.77
CA PRO A 347 18.33 13.66 -17.01
C PRO A 347 17.22 12.61 -16.95
N GLU A 348 16.05 12.94 -17.51
CA GLU A 348 14.94 12.00 -17.61
C GLU A 348 15.41 10.74 -18.33
N ALA A 349 15.14 9.57 -17.73
CA ALA A 349 15.36 8.30 -18.39
C ALA A 349 14.35 8.21 -19.56
N ALA A 350 14.88 8.16 -20.78
CA ALA A 350 14.11 8.08 -22.02
C ALA A 350 13.26 6.81 -22.11
#